data_AF-A0A4U8V475-F1
#
_entry.id   AF-A0A4U8V475-F1
#
_cell.length_a   1.000
_cell.length_b   1.000
_cell.length_c   1.000
_cell.angle_alpha   90.00
_cell.angle_beta   90.00
_cell.angle_gamma   90.00
#
_symmetry.space_group_name_H-M   'P 1'
#
loop_
_entity.id
_entity.type
_entity.pdbx_description
1 polymer ?
#
loop_
_entity_poly.entity_id
_entity_poly.type
_entity_poly.pdbx_seq_one_letter_code
_entity_poly.pdbx_strand_id
1 'polypeptide(L)'
;MANVVTGLLLLVAVLAELGMSHTCGNNKIPYGLEIYRNGQPALLCSKPNCFHNYYADCDERAMRKSCDSNNTWVGGFDKEIGLHQPLYVQCCEFEFFAEHSESIYQEVTIKPGEYFEGEEITDKFGEDVLSFDVISNIRMVKDPNSTVAFKIDVRRFHCDKLPKVALKTYSTWP
;
A
#
# COMPACT_ATOMS: atom_id res chain seq x y z
N MET A 1 -35.15 25.37 -11.07
CA MET A 1 -33.73 25.28 -11.49
C MET A 1 -32.81 25.05 -10.29
N ALA A 2 -32.87 25.89 -9.23
CA ALA A 2 -32.06 25.70 -8.01
C ALA A 2 -32.20 24.31 -7.36
N ASN A 3 -33.44 23.81 -7.18
CA ASN A 3 -33.70 22.49 -6.54
C ASN A 3 -33.17 21.28 -7.32
N VAL A 4 -33.02 21.41 -8.64
CA VAL A 4 -32.49 20.34 -9.50
C VAL A 4 -30.97 20.30 -9.39
N VAL A 5 -30.33 21.46 -9.32
CA VAL A 5 -28.87 21.59 -9.17
C VAL A 5 -28.42 21.11 -7.79
N THR A 6 -29.15 21.47 -6.73
CA THR A 6 -28.86 20.94 -5.38
C THR A 6 -29.12 19.45 -5.27
N GLY A 7 -30.17 18.93 -5.92
CA GLY A 7 -30.42 17.48 -5.99
C GLY A 7 -29.31 16.73 -6.72
N LEU A 8 -28.79 17.27 -7.82
CA LEU A 8 -27.70 16.67 -8.59
C LEU A 8 -26.37 16.70 -7.80
N LEU A 9 -26.07 17.80 -7.10
CA LEU A 9 -24.89 17.92 -6.25
C LEU A 9 -24.92 16.94 -5.06
N LEU A 10 -26.08 16.77 -4.43
CA LEU A 10 -26.26 15.77 -3.36
C LEU A 10 -26.11 14.34 -3.89
N LEU A 11 -26.65 14.04 -5.08
CA LEU A 11 -26.49 12.72 -5.71
C LEU A 11 -25.01 12.43 -6.05
N VAL A 12 -24.28 13.42 -6.58
CA VAL A 12 -22.84 13.29 -6.88
C VAL A 12 -22.01 13.13 -5.61
N ALA A 13 -22.35 13.84 -4.53
CA ALA A 13 -21.69 13.66 -3.23
C ALA A 13 -21.93 12.27 -2.63
N VAL A 14 -23.18 11.77 -2.70
CA VAL A 14 -23.53 10.41 -2.26
C VAL A 14 -22.84 9.34 -3.11
N LEU A 15 -22.70 9.56 -4.42
CA LEU A 15 -21.96 8.67 -5.32
C LEU A 15 -20.44 8.72 -5.10
N ALA A 16 -19.89 9.86 -4.67
CA ALA A 16 -18.47 10.01 -4.36
C ALA A 16 -18.06 9.29 -3.06
N GLU A 17 -18.98 9.12 -2.11
CA GLU A 17 -18.75 8.38 -0.85
C GLU A 17 -18.89 6.84 -0.99
N LEU A 18 -19.30 6.35 -2.16
CA LEU A 18 -19.40 4.91 -2.46
C LEU A 18 -18.06 4.26 -2.89
N GLY A 19 -16.96 5.03 -2.93
CA GLY A 19 -15.65 4.51 -3.29
C GLY A 19 -15.04 3.62 -2.21
N MET A 20 -15.26 2.32 -2.27
CA MET A 20 -14.66 1.32 -1.36
C MET A 20 -13.17 1.03 -1.66
N SER A 21 -12.46 2.00 -2.24
CA SER A 21 -11.03 1.92 -2.52
C SER A 21 -10.21 2.45 -1.34
N HIS A 22 -9.05 1.85 -1.09
CA HIS A 22 -8.09 2.34 -0.11
C HIS A 22 -6.73 2.40 -0.78
N THR A 23 -6.13 3.59 -0.81
CA THR A 23 -4.80 3.83 -1.38
C THR A 23 -3.94 4.52 -0.32
N CYS A 24 -2.66 4.17 -0.23
CA CYS A 24 -1.72 4.91 0.62
C CYS A 24 -1.39 6.30 0.05
N GLY A 25 -1.68 6.54 -1.23
CA GLY A 25 -1.33 7.77 -1.93
C GLY A 25 0.16 7.89 -2.22
N ASN A 26 0.55 9.05 -2.74
CA ASN A 26 1.90 9.27 -3.24
C ASN A 26 2.95 9.26 -2.12
N ASN A 27 4.09 8.61 -2.38
CA ASN A 27 5.25 8.53 -1.48
C ASN A 27 4.93 7.94 -0.10
N LYS A 28 3.93 7.09 -0.01
CA LYS A 28 3.63 6.27 1.16
C LYS A 28 3.63 4.80 0.77
N ILE A 29 3.92 3.95 1.74
CA ILE A 29 3.96 2.50 1.57
C ILE A 29 3.00 1.84 2.54
N PRO A 30 2.37 0.71 2.18
CA PRO A 30 1.59 -0.07 3.15
C PRO A 30 2.50 -0.98 3.96
N TYR A 31 2.71 -0.66 5.22
CA TYR A 31 3.49 -1.50 6.14
C TYR A 31 2.61 -2.54 6.86
N GLY A 32 1.28 -2.37 6.81
CA GLY A 32 0.36 -3.26 7.52
C GLY A 32 -1.02 -3.37 6.88
N LEU A 33 -1.79 -4.33 7.38
CA LEU A 33 -3.14 -4.65 6.93
C LEU A 33 -4.00 -5.04 8.14
N GLU A 34 -5.07 -4.30 8.39
CA GLU A 34 -6.10 -4.66 9.36
C GLU A 34 -7.31 -5.21 8.62
N ILE A 35 -7.89 -6.32 9.07
CA ILE A 35 -9.20 -6.77 8.60
C ILE A 35 -10.20 -6.54 9.72
N TYR A 36 -11.13 -5.60 9.53
CA TYR A 36 -12.18 -5.37 10.49
C TYR A 36 -13.04 -6.63 10.68
N ARG A 37 -13.76 -6.71 11.81
CA ARG A 37 -14.65 -7.86 12.13
C ARG A 37 -15.73 -8.12 11.06
N ASN A 38 -16.10 -7.10 10.28
CA ASN A 38 -17.03 -7.22 9.15
C ASN A 38 -16.38 -7.68 7.84
N GLY A 39 -15.09 -8.05 7.86
CA GLY A 39 -14.33 -8.54 6.70
C GLY A 39 -13.76 -7.45 5.79
N GLN A 40 -13.87 -6.17 6.15
CA GLN A 40 -13.32 -5.09 5.35
C GLN A 40 -11.81 -4.90 5.66
N PRO A 41 -10.90 -4.98 4.67
CA PRO A 41 -9.50 -4.66 4.89
C PRO A 41 -9.23 -3.16 4.94
N ALA A 42 -8.20 -2.75 5.67
CA ALA A 42 -7.64 -1.41 5.66
C ALA A 42 -6.11 -1.49 5.65
N LEU A 43 -5.45 -0.78 4.75
CA LEU A 43 -4.00 -0.64 4.76
C LEU A 43 -3.58 0.28 5.92
N LEU A 44 -2.46 -0.07 6.54
CA LEU A 44 -1.71 0.83 7.42
C LEU A 44 -0.58 1.42 6.59
N CYS A 45 -0.57 2.74 6.43
CA CYS A 45 0.34 3.43 5.52
C CYS A 45 1.30 4.36 6.28
N SER A 46 2.59 4.29 5.94
CA SER A 46 3.62 5.17 6.50
C SER A 46 4.43 5.88 5.40
N LYS A 47 5.25 6.84 5.80
CA LYS A 47 6.23 7.51 4.93
C LYS A 47 7.61 7.39 5.56
N PRO A 48 8.34 6.29 5.31
CA PRO A 48 9.66 6.07 5.88
C PRO A 48 10.63 7.20 5.47
N ASN A 49 11.39 7.74 6.42
CA ASN A 49 12.23 8.90 6.16
C ASN A 49 13.33 8.61 5.12
N CYS A 50 13.91 7.42 5.12
CA CYS A 50 14.92 6.98 4.16
C CYS A 50 14.42 6.88 2.71
N PHE A 51 13.10 6.77 2.50
CA PHE A 51 12.50 6.68 1.18
C PHE A 51 11.95 8.03 0.68
N HIS A 52 12.02 9.09 1.49
CA HIS A 52 11.32 10.35 1.21
C HIS A 52 11.75 11.09 -0.07
N ASN A 53 12.94 10.80 -0.60
CA ASN A 53 13.52 11.39 -1.82
C ASN A 53 13.33 10.52 -3.06
N TYR A 54 12.74 9.34 -2.91
CA TYR A 54 12.47 8.43 -4.01
C TYR A 54 11.00 8.45 -4.37
N TYR A 55 10.72 8.06 -5.60
CA TYR A 55 9.37 7.99 -6.15
C TYR A 55 9.16 6.61 -6.75
N ALA A 56 8.00 6.02 -6.45
CA ALA A 56 7.53 4.79 -7.08
C ALA A 56 6.43 5.14 -8.08
N ASP A 57 6.45 4.49 -9.23
CA ASP A 57 5.45 4.67 -10.27
C ASP A 57 4.27 3.74 -10.00
N CYS A 58 3.12 4.31 -9.64
CA CYS A 58 1.94 3.54 -9.25
C CYS A 58 0.89 3.59 -10.35
N ASP A 59 0.19 2.46 -10.55
CA ASP A 59 -1.00 2.42 -11.40
C ASP A 59 -1.97 3.54 -10.99
N GLU A 60 -2.67 4.18 -11.93
CA GLU A 60 -3.61 5.26 -11.59
C GLU A 60 -4.78 4.79 -10.71
N ARG A 61 -5.17 3.52 -10.85
CA ARG A 61 -6.26 2.87 -10.09
C ARG A 61 -5.91 1.41 -9.85
N ALA A 62 -6.62 0.79 -8.91
CA ALA A 62 -6.49 -0.64 -8.68
C ALA A 62 -7.16 -1.42 -9.82
N MET A 63 -6.34 -2.02 -10.68
CA MET A 63 -6.80 -2.75 -11.88
C MET A 63 -6.19 -4.15 -11.99
N ARG A 64 -5.22 -4.48 -11.14
CA ARG A 64 -4.50 -5.77 -11.17
C ARG A 64 -5.09 -6.72 -10.14
N LYS A 65 -4.96 -8.04 -10.33
CA LYS A 65 -5.42 -9.03 -9.32
C LYS A 65 -4.37 -9.34 -8.26
N SER A 66 -3.12 -8.95 -8.51
CA SER A 66 -1.94 -9.19 -7.67
C SER A 66 -0.78 -8.32 -8.16
N CYS A 67 0.19 -8.08 -7.29
CA CYS A 67 1.48 -7.46 -7.60
C CYS A 67 2.57 -8.54 -7.58
N ASP A 68 2.59 -9.40 -8.60
CA ASP A 68 3.49 -10.55 -8.64
C ASP A 68 4.91 -10.22 -9.17
N SER A 69 5.14 -8.99 -9.66
CA SER A 69 6.46 -8.57 -10.12
C SER A 69 7.41 -8.33 -8.94
N ASN A 70 8.65 -8.80 -9.07
CA ASN A 70 9.66 -8.67 -8.01
C ASN A 70 10.08 -7.22 -7.69
N ASN A 71 9.78 -6.27 -8.59
CA ASN A 71 10.07 -4.86 -8.44
C ASN A 71 8.82 -4.02 -8.09
N THR A 72 7.72 -4.68 -7.69
CA THR A 72 6.46 -4.01 -7.33
C THR A 72 6.03 -4.30 -5.91
N TRP A 73 5.27 -3.38 -5.32
CA TRP A 73 4.51 -3.58 -4.09
C TRP A 73 3.07 -3.06 -4.24
N VAL A 74 2.22 -3.30 -3.25
CA VAL A 74 0.83 -2.82 -3.25
C VAL A 74 0.77 -1.34 -2.91
N GLY A 75 0.20 -0.49 -3.76
CA GLY A 75 -0.08 0.93 -3.43
C GLY A 75 -1.46 1.15 -2.81
N GLY A 76 -2.37 0.22 -3.08
CA GLY A 76 -3.78 0.34 -2.72
C GLY A 76 -4.60 -0.85 -3.24
N PHE A 77 -5.90 -0.82 -2.96
CA PHE A 77 -6.87 -1.76 -3.51
C PHE A 77 -8.22 -1.09 -3.77
N ASP A 78 -9.04 -1.74 -4.58
CA ASP A 78 -10.44 -1.40 -4.81
C ASP A 78 -11.34 -2.60 -4.53
N LYS A 79 -12.48 -2.32 -3.90
CA LYS A 79 -13.50 -3.29 -3.48
C LYS A 79 -14.83 -2.88 -4.08
N GLU A 80 -14.98 -3.07 -5.37
CA GLU A 80 -16.18 -2.60 -6.05
C GLU A 80 -17.49 -3.31 -5.65
N ILE A 81 -17.51 -4.28 -4.70
CA ILE A 81 -18.58 -4.58 -3.72
C ILE A 81 -18.23 -5.83 -2.86
N GLY A 82 -18.63 -5.82 -1.58
CA GLY A 82 -18.27 -6.81 -0.55
C GLY A 82 -18.84 -8.24 -0.69
N LEU A 83 -18.19 -9.15 0.06
CA LEU A 83 -18.41 -10.60 0.21
C LEU A 83 -18.07 -11.50 -0.99
N HIS A 84 -18.20 -11.05 -2.24
CA HIS A 84 -17.94 -11.87 -3.42
C HIS A 84 -17.17 -11.10 -4.51
N GLN A 85 -15.84 -11.26 -4.48
CA GLN A 85 -14.81 -11.13 -5.53
C GLN A 85 -15.05 -10.34 -6.84
N PRO A 86 -13.98 -9.78 -7.46
CA PRO A 86 -12.56 -9.87 -7.04
C PRO A 86 -12.02 -8.60 -6.33
N LEU A 87 -10.98 -8.78 -5.52
CA LEU A 87 -10.14 -7.68 -5.04
C LEU A 87 -9.21 -7.26 -6.17
N TYR A 88 -9.25 -5.99 -6.56
CA TYR A 88 -8.22 -5.41 -7.42
C TYR A 88 -7.22 -4.63 -6.57
N VAL A 89 -5.96 -4.70 -6.95
CA VAL A 89 -4.84 -4.00 -6.31
C VAL A 89 -4.24 -2.99 -7.30
N GLN A 90 -3.78 -1.88 -6.73
CA GLN A 90 -2.94 -0.89 -7.38
C GLN A 90 -1.50 -1.32 -7.10
N CYS A 91 -0.66 -1.50 -8.11
CA CYS A 91 0.74 -1.83 -7.90
C CYS A 91 1.62 -0.60 -8.12
N CYS A 92 2.63 -0.44 -7.26
CA CYS A 92 3.66 0.57 -7.38
C CYS A 92 4.98 -0.11 -7.73
N GLU A 93 5.62 0.37 -8.78
CA GLU A 93 6.89 -0.11 -9.30
C GLU A 93 8.03 0.79 -8.86
N PHE A 94 9.14 0.18 -8.46
CA PHE A 94 10.35 0.88 -8.12
C PHE A 94 11.58 0.07 -8.55
N GLU A 95 12.47 0.70 -9.30
CA GLU A 95 13.58 0.03 -10.00
C GLU A 95 14.51 -0.74 -9.06
N PHE A 96 14.80 -0.19 -7.88
CA PHE A 96 15.69 -0.79 -6.89
C PHE A 96 14.98 -1.74 -5.91
N PHE A 97 13.65 -1.92 -6.04
CA PHE A 97 12.91 -2.73 -5.08
C PHE A 97 13.37 -4.18 -5.07
N ALA A 98 13.58 -4.79 -6.24
CA ALA A 98 13.97 -6.20 -6.35
C ALA A 98 15.37 -6.48 -5.75
N GLU A 99 16.32 -5.56 -5.92
CA GLU A 99 17.70 -5.70 -5.46
C GLU A 99 17.86 -5.40 -3.96
N HIS A 100 17.06 -4.45 -3.46
CA HIS A 100 17.18 -3.95 -2.08
C HIS A 100 16.04 -4.41 -1.17
N SER A 101 15.28 -5.44 -1.55
CA SER A 101 14.32 -6.06 -0.64
C SER A 101 14.46 -7.57 -0.55
N GLU A 102 14.14 -8.09 0.63
CA GLU A 102 14.08 -9.52 0.91
C GLU A 102 12.68 -9.93 1.34
N SER A 103 12.24 -11.13 0.97
CA SER A 103 10.95 -11.67 1.41
C SER A 103 11.09 -12.19 2.83
N ILE A 104 10.33 -11.61 3.76
CA ILE A 104 10.33 -12.01 5.17
C ILE A 104 9.13 -12.90 5.52
N TYR A 105 8.00 -12.67 4.84
CA TYR A 105 6.79 -13.47 4.99
C TYR A 105 6.12 -13.71 3.64
N GLN A 106 5.53 -14.90 3.48
CA GLN A 106 4.82 -15.31 2.27
C GLN A 106 3.51 -15.98 2.65
N GLU A 107 2.45 -15.67 1.91
CA GLU A 107 1.09 -16.20 2.07
C GLU A 107 0.52 -16.12 3.50
N VAL A 108 0.86 -15.07 4.25
CA VAL A 108 0.33 -14.87 5.60
C VAL A 108 -1.17 -14.61 5.51
N THR A 109 -1.95 -15.45 6.19
CA THR A 109 -3.42 -15.34 6.16
C THR A 109 -3.91 -14.46 7.30
N ILE A 110 -4.65 -13.41 6.97
CA ILE A 110 -5.26 -12.47 7.91
C ILE A 110 -6.79 -12.60 7.80
N LYS A 111 -7.44 -12.89 8.92
CA LYS A 111 -8.88 -13.12 9.03
C LYS A 111 -9.61 -11.92 9.63
N PRO A 112 -10.95 -11.86 9.54
CA PRO A 112 -11.71 -10.78 10.17
C PRO A 112 -11.45 -10.66 11.68
N GLY A 113 -11.08 -9.45 12.11
CA GLY A 113 -10.67 -9.14 13.48
C GLY A 113 -9.17 -9.29 13.74
N GLU A 114 -8.39 -9.71 12.76
CA GLU A 114 -6.93 -9.81 12.83
C GLU A 114 -6.26 -8.67 12.05
N TYR A 115 -4.98 -8.45 12.35
CA TYR A 115 -4.15 -7.48 11.66
C TYR A 115 -2.72 -8.00 11.51
N PHE A 116 -2.02 -7.46 10.52
CA PHE A 116 -0.58 -7.55 10.36
C PHE A 116 0.00 -6.14 10.43
N GLU A 117 1.09 -5.99 11.17
CA GLU A 117 1.84 -4.73 11.29
C GLU A 117 3.32 -5.02 11.08
N GLY A 118 3.90 -4.43 10.03
CA GLY A 118 5.31 -4.49 9.74
C GLY A 118 6.12 -3.49 10.57
N GLU A 119 7.44 -3.66 10.56
CA GLU A 119 8.36 -2.88 11.38
C GLU A 119 9.13 -1.83 10.56
N GLU A 120 9.53 -0.73 11.21
CA GLU A 120 10.63 0.13 10.77
C GLU A 120 11.86 -0.18 11.63
N ILE A 121 12.98 -0.48 10.98
CA ILE A 121 14.27 -0.72 11.64
C ILE A 121 15.07 0.57 11.56
N THR A 122 15.40 1.14 12.71
CA THR A 122 16.23 2.32 12.81
C THR A 122 17.70 1.98 13.04
N ASP A 123 18.55 2.98 12.87
CA ASP A 123 19.93 2.90 13.33
C ASP A 123 20.02 2.78 14.86
N LYS A 124 21.25 2.62 15.36
CA LYS A 124 21.54 2.47 16.80
C LYS A 124 21.13 3.69 17.65
N PHE A 125 20.90 4.84 17.01
CA PHE A 125 20.52 6.08 17.68
C PHE A 125 19.01 6.35 17.59
N GLY A 126 18.29 5.63 16.72
CA GLY A 126 16.86 5.81 16.51
C GLY A 126 16.52 7.01 15.63
N GLU A 127 17.49 7.57 14.91
CA GLU A 127 17.30 8.80 14.12
C GLU A 127 16.90 8.48 12.67
N ASP A 128 17.62 7.54 12.05
CA ASP A 128 17.45 7.18 10.64
C ASP A 128 16.81 5.80 10.51
N VAL A 129 15.77 5.68 9.66
CA VAL A 129 15.23 4.37 9.27
C VAL A 129 16.20 3.73 8.28
N LEU A 130 16.67 2.53 8.59
CA LEU A 130 17.55 1.74 7.73
C LEU A 130 16.76 0.87 6.76
N SER A 131 15.67 0.26 7.25
CA SER A 131 14.79 -0.56 6.44
C SER A 131 13.37 -0.55 7.01
N PHE A 132 12.39 -0.89 6.18
CA PHE A 132 11.00 -1.01 6.59
C PHE A 132 10.32 -2.17 5.89
N ASP A 133 9.30 -2.72 6.54
CA ASP A 133 8.46 -3.76 5.98
C ASP A 133 7.37 -3.16 5.09
N VAL A 134 7.15 -3.78 3.94
CA VAL A 134 6.12 -3.38 2.98
C VAL A 134 5.34 -4.59 2.50
N ILE A 135 4.02 -4.43 2.38
CA ILE A 135 3.15 -5.42 1.78
C ILE A 135 3.38 -5.42 0.27
N SER A 136 4.09 -6.45 -0.19
CA SER A 136 4.44 -6.63 -1.59
C SER A 136 3.29 -7.19 -2.42
N ASN A 137 2.38 -7.96 -1.81
CA ASN A 137 1.23 -8.53 -2.52
C ASN A 137 0.05 -8.78 -1.56
N ILE A 138 -1.17 -8.74 -2.09
CA ILE A 138 -2.41 -9.05 -1.35
C ILE A 138 -3.35 -9.84 -2.26
N ARG A 139 -3.91 -10.92 -1.73
CA ARG A 139 -4.89 -11.78 -2.42
C ARG A 139 -6.09 -12.04 -1.51
N MET A 140 -7.30 -11.88 -2.04
CA MET A 140 -8.52 -12.27 -1.33
C MET A 140 -8.78 -13.77 -1.52
N VAL A 141 -9.00 -14.50 -0.43
CA VAL A 141 -9.33 -15.94 -0.42
C VAL A 141 -10.66 -16.18 0.29
N LYS A 142 -11.35 -17.26 -0.09
CA LYS A 142 -12.52 -17.75 0.66
C LYS A 142 -12.01 -18.65 1.78
N ASP A 143 -12.33 -18.33 3.03
CA ASP A 143 -12.00 -19.15 4.18
C ASP A 143 -13.23 -20.01 4.58
N PRO A 144 -13.06 -21.25 5.07
CA PRO A 144 -14.20 -22.09 5.44
C PRO A 144 -14.93 -21.60 6.70
N ASN A 145 -14.23 -20.88 7.59
CA ASN A 145 -14.75 -20.42 8.88
C ASN A 145 -15.22 -18.95 8.83
N SER A 146 -14.62 -18.14 7.96
CA SER A 146 -14.96 -16.75 7.68
C SER A 146 -15.23 -16.60 6.18
N THR A 147 -16.30 -15.90 5.78
CA THR A 147 -16.68 -15.79 4.36
C THR A 147 -15.59 -15.18 3.47
N VAL A 148 -14.62 -14.46 4.07
CA VAL A 148 -13.48 -13.85 3.40
C VAL A 148 -12.25 -13.80 4.32
N ALA A 149 -11.07 -14.11 3.78
CA ALA A 149 -9.77 -13.86 4.39
C ALA A 149 -8.80 -13.30 3.33
N PHE A 150 -7.65 -12.79 3.78
CA PHE A 150 -6.65 -12.19 2.89
C PHE A 150 -5.31 -12.89 3.09
N LYS A 151 -4.62 -13.20 2.00
CA LYS A 151 -3.23 -13.64 1.99
C LYS A 151 -2.33 -12.47 1.61
N ILE A 152 -1.27 -12.23 2.37
CA ILE A 152 -0.29 -11.19 2.08
C ILE A 152 1.12 -11.75 1.96
N ASP A 153 1.91 -11.09 1.11
CA ASP A 153 3.35 -11.30 1.00
C ASP A 153 4.05 -10.03 1.49
N VAL A 154 5.05 -10.17 2.36
CA VAL A 154 5.75 -9.03 2.98
C VAL A 154 7.23 -9.08 2.65
N ARG A 155 7.76 -7.92 2.26
CA ARG A 155 9.18 -7.75 1.97
C ARG A 155 9.76 -6.66 2.86
N ARG A 156 10.98 -6.87 3.34
CA ARG A 156 11.77 -5.87 4.06
C ARG A 156 12.62 -5.12 3.06
N PHE A 157 12.40 -3.83 2.91
CA PHE A 157 13.11 -2.98 1.97
C PHE A 157 14.19 -2.16 2.65
N HIS A 158 15.43 -2.37 2.24
CA HIS A 158 16.66 -1.77 2.76
C HIS A 158 16.97 -0.47 2.01
N CYS A 159 16.31 0.61 2.43
CA CYS A 159 16.45 1.93 1.84
C CYS A 159 17.81 2.59 2.12
N ASP A 160 18.52 2.16 3.16
CA ASP A 160 19.89 2.58 3.50
C ASP A 160 20.92 2.17 2.43
N LYS A 161 20.63 1.10 1.67
CA LYS A 161 21.50 0.56 0.62
C LYS A 161 21.26 1.21 -0.74
N LEU A 162 20.32 2.14 -0.85
CA LEU A 162 20.02 2.78 -2.13
C LEU A 162 21.18 3.66 -2.61
N PRO A 163 21.35 3.79 -3.94
CA PRO A 163 22.30 4.75 -4.49
C PRO A 163 21.93 6.15 -4.02
N LYS A 164 22.80 6.79 -3.24
CA LYS A 164 22.56 8.15 -2.77
C LYS A 164 22.40 9.04 -3.99
N VAL A 165 21.20 9.63 -4.17
CA VAL A 165 20.99 10.68 -5.15
C VAL A 165 22.02 11.76 -4.84
N ALA A 166 22.97 11.97 -5.76
CA ALA A 166 23.94 13.04 -5.61
C ALA A 166 23.14 14.34 -5.59
N LEU A 167 22.98 14.91 -4.39
CA LEU A 167 22.50 16.27 -4.26
C LEU A 167 23.46 17.10 -5.10
N LYS A 168 23.01 17.59 -6.26
CA LYS A 168 23.69 18.69 -6.93
C LYS A 168 23.61 19.84 -5.96
N THR A 169 24.61 19.97 -5.10
CA THR A 169 24.90 21.23 -4.45
C THR A 169 25.01 22.22 -5.60
N TYR A 170 24.00 23.07 -5.73
CA TYR A 170 24.17 24.30 -6.50
C TYR A 170 25.21 25.06 -5.72
N SER A 171 26.48 24.75 -6.01
CA SER A 171 27.61 25.48 -5.53
C SER A 171 27.47 26.85 -6.15
N THR A 172 26.87 27.76 -5.40
CA THR A 172 26.98 29.18 -5.68
C THR A 172 28.48 29.50 -5.67
N TRP A 173 29.05 29.55 -6.88
CA TRP A 173 30.34 30.13 -7.22
C TRP A 173 30.06 31.33 -8.15
N PRO A 174 30.86 32.40 -8.13
CA PRO A 174 31.58 33.05 -7.03
C PRO A 174 30.80 34.23 -6.41
#